data_AF-A0A660S6Y8-F1
#
_entry.id   AF-A0A660S6Y8-F1
#
_cell.length_a   1.000
_cell.length_b   1.000
_cell.length_c   1.000
_cell.angle_alpha   90.00
_cell.angle_beta   90.00
_cell.angle_gamma   90.00
#
_symmetry.space_group_name_H-M   'P 1'
#
loop_
_entity.id
_entity.type
_entity.pdbx_description
1 polymer ?
#
loop_
_entity_poly.entity_id
_entity_poly.type
_entity_poly.pdbx_seq_one_letter_code
_entity_poly.pdbx_strand_id
1 'polypeptide(L)' 'QATEVEIQAREILRLRAEINKILAKHTGQPLSRIEQDTERDFYMSSEDAQKYGIIDNVIMERVKQGDSKT' A
#
# COMPACT_ATOMS: atom_id res chain seq x y z
N GLN A 1 9.63 -11.55 -31.47
CA GLN A 1 9.31 -10.35 -30.67
C GLN A 1 7.94 -10.40 -29.99
N ALA A 2 6.83 -10.79 -30.64
CA ALA A 2 5.51 -10.89 -29.96
C ALA A 2 5.54 -11.75 -28.69
N THR A 3 6.26 -12.88 -28.71
CA THR A 3 6.47 -13.76 -27.55
C THR A 3 7.19 -13.08 -26.38
N GLU A 4 8.11 -12.16 -26.64
CA GLU A 4 8.82 -11.43 -25.57
C GLU A 4 7.88 -10.44 -24.87
N VAL A 5 7.07 -9.71 -25.64
CA VAL A 5 6.04 -8.81 -25.11
C VAL A 5 5.04 -9.59 -24.24
N GLU A 6 4.66 -10.79 -24.67
CA GLU A 6 3.75 -11.65 -23.92
C GLU A 6 4.37 -12.13 -22.58
N ILE A 7 5.65 -12.51 -22.57
CA ILE A 7 6.35 -12.91 -21.36
C ILE A 7 6.46 -11.73 -20.38
N GLN A 8 6.82 -10.55 -20.87
CA GLN A 8 6.92 -9.35 -20.05
C GLN A 8 5.55 -8.96 -19.46
N ALA A 9 4.48 -9.01 -20.26
CA ALA A 9 3.13 -8.76 -19.78
C ALA A 9 2.71 -9.75 -18.68
N ARG A 10 3.02 -11.04 -18.84
CA ARG A 10 2.75 -12.06 -17.81
C ARG A 10 3.51 -11.79 -16.51
N GLU A 11 4.77 -11.38 -16.58
CA GLU A 11 5.55 -11.06 -15.38
C GLU A 11 5.04 -9.79 -14.69
N ILE A 12 4.64 -8.76 -15.45
CA ILE A 12 4.01 -7.55 -14.89
C ILE A 12 2.74 -7.91 -14.09
N LEU A 13 1.88 -8.76 -14.66
CA LEU A 13 0.67 -9.22 -13.97
C LEU A 13 0.99 -10.03 -12.71
N ARG A 14 2.02 -10.89 -12.76
CA ARG A 14 2.50 -11.66 -11.60
C ARG A 14 2.99 -10.75 -10.48
N LEU A 15 3.82 -9.76 -10.81
CA LEU A 15 4.35 -8.79 -9.84
C LEU A 15 3.22 -7.95 -9.24
N ARG A 16 2.27 -7.50 -10.05
CA ARG A 16 1.09 -6.77 -9.55
C ARG A 16 0.29 -7.59 -8.54
N ALA A 17 0.05 -8.87 -8.83
CA ALA A 17 -0.66 -9.76 -7.91
C ALA A 17 0.10 -9.96 -6.58
N GLU A 18 1.42 -10.12 -6.62
CA GLU A 18 2.25 -10.24 -5.42
C GLU A 18 2.21 -8.95 -4.57
N ILE A 19 2.33 -7.78 -5.18
CA ILE A 19 2.23 -6.49 -4.49
C ILE A 19 0.84 -6.35 -3.83
N ASN A 20 -0.22 -6.68 -4.55
CA ASN A 20 -1.58 -6.60 -4.02
C ASN A 20 -1.80 -7.52 -2.80
N LYS A 21 -1.22 -8.72 -2.80
CA LYS A 21 -1.26 -9.62 -1.62
C LYS A 21 -0.51 -9.03 -0.43
N ILE A 22 0.65 -8.42 -0.66
CA ILE A 22 1.44 -7.77 0.40
C ILE A 22 0.63 -6.63 1.00
N LEU A 23 0.03 -5.78 0.16
CA LEU A 23 -0.81 -4.68 0.62
C LEU A 23 -1.99 -5.20 1.44
N ALA A 24 -2.77 -6.15 0.91
CA ALA A 24 -3.92 -6.73 1.60
C ALA A 24 -3.54 -7.30 2.99
N LYS A 25 -2.39 -7.98 3.09
CA LYS A 25 -1.90 -8.56 4.35
C LYS A 25 -1.60 -7.49 5.41
N HIS A 26 -0.98 -6.37 5.02
CA HIS A 26 -0.54 -5.36 5.98
C HIS A 26 -1.62 -4.31 6.28
N THR A 27 -2.50 -4.03 5.33
CA THR A 27 -3.62 -3.08 5.53
C THR A 27 -4.85 -3.72 6.14
N GLY A 28 -4.95 -5.05 6.12
CA GLY A 28 -6.15 -5.78 6.53
C GLY A 28 -7.33 -5.64 5.56
N GLN A 29 -7.12 -5.02 4.40
CA GLN A 29 -8.16 -4.86 3.38
C GLN A 29 -8.31 -6.16 2.56
N PRO A 30 -9.52 -6.45 2.06
CA PRO A 30 -9.72 -7.58 1.15
C PRO A 30 -8.97 -7.37 -0.17
N LEU A 31 -8.44 -8.45 -0.74
CA LEU A 31 -7.65 -8.40 -1.99
C LEU A 31 -8.41 -7.72 -3.14
N SER A 32 -9.71 -7.97 -3.26
CA SER A 32 -10.56 -7.37 -4.30
C SER A 32 -10.61 -5.84 -4.20
N ARG A 33 -10.56 -5.29 -2.99
CA ARG A 33 -10.53 -3.84 -2.77
C ARG A 33 -9.18 -3.26 -3.18
N ILE A 34 -8.08 -3.91 -2.76
CA ILE A 34 -6.74 -3.51 -3.17
C ILE A 34 -6.60 -3.54 -4.69
N GLU A 35 -7.11 -4.57 -5.37
CA GLU A 35 -7.02 -4.70 -6.84
C GLU A 35 -7.72 -3.55 -7.58
N GLN A 36 -8.88 -3.12 -7.07
CA GLN A 36 -9.63 -1.99 -7.59
C GLN A 36 -8.93 -0.66 -7.29
N ASP A 37 -8.47 -0.48 -6.06
CA ASP A 37 -7.80 0.73 -5.60
C ASP A 37 -6.41 0.90 -6.26
N THR A 38 -5.73 -0.19 -6.65
CA THR A 38 -4.42 -0.15 -7.35
C THR A 38 -4.54 -0.24 -8.86
N GLU A 39 -5.75 -0.15 -9.43
CA GLU A 39 -5.94 -0.09 -10.88
C GLU A 39 -5.43 1.21 -11.49
N ARG A 40 -5.50 2.29 -10.73
CA ARG A 40 -4.93 3.60 -11.07
C ARG A 40 -4.25 4.19 -9.85
N ASP A 41 -3.57 5.31 -10.06
CA ASP A 41 -3.00 6.09 -8.98
C ASP A 41 -4.12 6.47 -8.00
N PHE A 42 -3.99 6.02 -6.76
CA PHE A 42 -4.94 6.28 -5.68
C PHE A 42 -4.25 7.06 -4.57
N TYR A 43 -4.53 8.35 -4.53
CA TYR A 43 -4.00 9.26 -3.53
C TYR A 43 -4.90 9.31 -2.31
N MET A 44 -4.30 9.37 -1.12
CA MET A 44 -4.99 9.43 0.17
C MET A 44 -4.47 10.60 0.99
N SER A 45 -5.34 11.19 1.81
CA SER A 45 -4.91 12.03 2.93
C SER A 45 -4.22 11.16 4.01
N SER A 46 -3.53 11.80 4.95
CA SER A 46 -2.95 11.13 6.11
C SER A 46 -3.99 10.35 6.92
N GLU A 47 -5.18 10.94 7.10
CA GLU A 47 -6.31 10.38 7.83
C GLU A 47 -6.90 9.18 7.09
N ASP A 48 -7.00 9.27 5.76
CA ASP A 48 -7.51 8.17 4.95
C ASP A 48 -6.52 7.00 4.90
N ALA A 49 -5.23 7.29 4.79
CA ALA A 49 -4.16 6.28 4.86
C ALA A 49 -4.17 5.53 6.20
N GLN A 50 -4.43 6.25 7.30
CA GLN A 50 -4.57 5.64 8.62
C GLN A 50 -5.79 4.70 8.68
N LYS A 51 -6.97 5.18 8.25
CA LYS A 51 -8.19 4.37 8.21
C LYS A 51 -8.08 3.17 7.28
N TYR A 52 -7.33 3.32 6.19
CA TYR A 52 -7.09 2.25 5.24
C TYR A 52 -6.17 1.17 5.81
N GLY A 53 -5.36 1.49 6.81
CA GLY A 53 -4.39 0.58 7.42
C GLY A 53 -2.99 0.66 6.79
N ILE A 54 -2.69 1.72 6.04
CA ILE A 54 -1.34 1.96 5.47
C ILE A 54 -0.38 2.48 6.54
N ILE A 55 -0.89 3.30 7.47
CA ILE A 55 -0.11 3.89 8.57
C ILE A 55 -0.86 3.75 9.89
N ASP A 56 -0.12 3.68 11.00
CA ASP A 56 -0.73 3.54 12.32
C ASP A 56 -1.20 4.87 12.91
N ASN A 57 -0.40 5.93 12.76
CA ASN A 57 -0.64 7.23 13.39
C ASN A 57 -0.16 8.40 12.53
N VAL A 58 -0.88 9.52 12.60
CA VAL A 58 -0.50 10.81 11.99
C VAL A 58 0.14 11.69 13.06
N ILE A 59 1.39 12.10 12.85
CA ILE A 59 2.14 12.93 13.82
C ILE A 59 1.89 14.41 13.49
N MET A 60 1.10 15.10 14.31
CA MET A 60 0.80 16.53 14.11
C MET A 60 1.83 17.48 14.73
N GLU A 61 2.49 17.06 15.81
CA GLU A 61 3.50 17.86 16.48
C GLU A 61 4.77 17.03 16.74
N ARG A 62 5.92 17.70 16.71
CA ARG A 62 7.19 17.04 17.01
C ARG A 62 7.22 16.69 18.49
N VAL A 63 7.04 15.41 18.80
CA VAL A 63 7.29 14.88 20.14
C VAL A 63 8.75 15.19 20.50
N LYS A 64 8.97 16.06 21.49
CA LYS A 64 10.30 16.23 22.08
C LYS A 64 10.65 14.93 22.80
N GLN A 65 11.46 14.09 22.16
CA GLN A 65 12.04 12.92 22.78
C GLN A 65 12.99 13.41 23.89
N GLY A 66 12.52 13.49 25.13
CA GLY A 66 13.28 14.07 26.25
C GLY A 66 12.62 14.09 27.63
N ASP A 67 11.29 13.97 27.76
CA ASP A 67 10.63 13.97 29.07
C ASP A 67 10.14 12.57 29.49
N SER A 68 11.03 11.57 29.42
CA SER A 68 10.91 10.41 30.32
C SER A 68 11.53 10.80 31.66
N LYS A 69 10.86 11.69 32.41
CA LYS A 69 11.23 12.03 33.79
C LYS A 69 10.61 10.99 34.73
N THR A 70 11.52 10.27 35.40
CA THR A 70 11.43 9.70 36.76
C THR A 70 10.53 8.49 36.97
#